data_AF-A0AAJ4AZK0-F1
#
_entry.id   AF-A0AAJ4AZK0-F1
#
_cell.length_a   1.000
_cell.length_b   1.000
_cell.length_c   1.000
_cell.angle_alpha   90.00
_cell.angle_beta   90.00
_cell.angle_gamma   90.00
#
_symmetry.space_group_name_H-M   'P 1'
#
loop_
_entity.id
_entity.type
_entity.pdbx_description
1 polymer ?
#
loop_
_entity_poly.entity_id
_entity_poly.type
_entity_poly.pdbx_seq_one_letter_code
_entity_poly.pdbx_strand_id
1 'polypeptide(L)'
;MKIHKISTLNKHFGQIYPVAFSWIISAEGGHSNVAADRGGETLYGISRRSYPNIDFNTLTLEKAKRIYHRDYWRVCRCDELPNVLAIAVFDAAVNHGPRMAIEMLQRAIKAKPDGILGPITLAAIDRHTHAHKNNDLLTLYLARRGRKYARIVMNDHSQAIFLLGWMHRLTKLQLAVYQAANRYGWQGWQPNSARRAAA
;
A
#
# COMPACT_ATOMS: atom_id res chain seq x y z
N MET A 1 -18.98 15.99 -0.22
CA MET A 1 -17.72 15.34 -0.66
C MET A 1 -16.99 16.31 -1.59
N LYS A 2 -15.96 17.02 -1.14
CA LYS A 2 -15.27 18.04 -1.96
C LYS A 2 -14.29 17.37 -2.92
N ILE A 3 -14.67 17.30 -4.19
CA ILE A 3 -13.83 16.85 -5.31
C ILE A 3 -12.70 17.88 -5.46
N HIS A 4 -11.48 17.54 -5.03
CA HIS A 4 -10.33 18.41 -5.22
C HIS A 4 -9.94 18.38 -6.70
N LYS A 5 -9.99 19.54 -7.36
CA LYS A 5 -9.56 19.73 -8.75
C LYS A 5 -8.15 19.16 -8.95
N ILE A 6 -7.96 18.40 -10.03
CA ILE A 6 -6.69 17.79 -10.45
C ILE A 6 -5.57 18.85 -10.64
N SER A 7 -5.93 20.13 -10.76
CA SER A 7 -5.04 21.26 -11.08
C SER A 7 -4.17 21.79 -9.92
N THR A 8 -4.29 21.28 -8.69
CA THR A 8 -3.41 21.67 -7.56
C THR A 8 -2.46 20.55 -7.11
N LEU A 9 -2.19 19.58 -7.97
CA LEU A 9 -1.25 18.49 -7.69
C LEU A 9 0.19 19.00 -7.79
N ASN A 10 0.97 18.84 -6.72
CA ASN A 10 2.42 19.02 -6.73
C ASN A 10 3.02 18.41 -8.01
N LYS A 11 3.82 19.19 -8.75
CA LYS A 11 4.45 18.72 -9.99
C LYS A 11 5.43 17.56 -9.75
N HIS A 12 5.92 17.41 -8.52
CA HIS A 12 6.88 16.38 -8.12
C HIS A 12 6.29 15.45 -7.05
N PHE A 13 6.39 14.15 -7.29
CA PHE A 13 6.08 13.13 -6.29
C PHE A 13 7.28 12.95 -5.35
N GLY A 14 7.02 12.59 -4.08
CA GLY A 14 8.08 12.16 -3.17
C GLY A 14 8.85 10.96 -3.77
N GLN A 15 10.14 10.83 -3.45
CA GLN A 15 11.06 9.87 -4.08
C GLN A 15 10.57 8.41 -4.03
N ILE A 16 9.81 8.05 -2.99
CA ILE A 16 9.35 6.68 -2.74
C ILE A 16 8.05 6.34 -3.46
N TYR A 17 7.21 7.34 -3.72
CA TYR A 17 5.92 7.10 -4.36
C TYR A 17 6.05 6.42 -5.74
N PRO A 18 6.96 6.83 -6.65
CA PRO A 18 7.19 6.11 -7.89
C PRO A 18 7.55 4.64 -7.71
N VAL A 19 8.35 4.30 -6.69
CA VAL A 19 8.72 2.90 -6.37
C VAL A 19 7.48 2.13 -5.94
N ALA A 20 6.67 2.71 -5.05
CA ALA A 20 5.43 2.11 -4.58
C ALA A 20 4.41 1.92 -5.71
N PHE A 21 4.29 2.91 -6.61
CA PHE A 21 3.40 2.84 -7.76
C PHE A 21 3.83 1.76 -8.77
N SER A 22 5.12 1.68 -9.10
CA SER A 22 5.65 0.61 -9.96
C SER A 22 5.37 -0.79 -9.40
N TRP A 23 5.42 -0.94 -8.07
CA TRP A 23 5.00 -2.17 -7.40
C TRP A 23 3.52 -2.49 -7.67
N ILE A 24 2.59 -1.53 -7.50
CA ILE A 24 1.15 -1.76 -7.74
C ILE A 24 0.90 -2.28 -9.15
N ILE A 25 1.47 -1.60 -10.14
CA ILE A 25 1.28 -1.96 -11.56
C ILE A 25 1.83 -3.36 -11.86
N SER A 26 2.96 -3.73 -11.26
CA SER A 26 3.52 -5.07 -11.40
C SER A 26 2.66 -6.13 -10.69
N ALA A 27 2.17 -5.83 -9.49
CA ALA A 27 1.38 -6.75 -8.67
C ALA A 27 -0.02 -7.02 -9.24
N GLU A 28 -0.56 -6.12 -10.05
CA GLU A 28 -1.84 -6.29 -10.77
C GLU A 28 -1.71 -7.10 -12.07
N GLY A 29 -0.50 -7.60 -12.38
CA GLY A 29 -0.27 -8.51 -13.49
C GLY A 29 0.15 -7.85 -14.81
N GLY A 30 0.46 -6.54 -14.79
CA GLY A 30 0.94 -5.80 -15.95
C GLY A 30 -0.09 -5.69 -17.08
N HIS A 31 -0.63 -4.48 -17.29
CA HIS A 31 -1.52 -4.14 -18.42
C HIS A 31 -2.61 -5.17 -18.76
N SER A 32 -3.18 -5.85 -17.77
CA SER A 32 -4.31 -6.75 -17.96
C SER A 32 -5.57 -5.93 -18.26
N ASN A 33 -5.73 -5.58 -19.55
CA ASN A 33 -6.98 -5.13 -20.15
C ASN A 33 -7.97 -6.30 -20.09
N VAL A 34 -8.73 -6.41 -19.01
CA VAL A 34 -9.83 -7.39 -18.95
C VAL A 34 -11.07 -6.71 -19.50
N ALA A 35 -11.29 -6.84 -20.80
CA ALA A 35 -12.48 -6.36 -21.51
C ALA A 35 -13.72 -7.25 -21.31
N ALA A 36 -13.71 -8.19 -20.35
CA ALA A 36 -14.60 -9.35 -20.39
C ALA A 36 -15.63 -9.46 -19.25
N ASP A 37 -15.90 -8.43 -18.47
CA ASP A 37 -16.91 -8.57 -17.42
C ASP A 37 -17.85 -7.38 -17.23
N ARG A 38 -19.06 -7.69 -16.76
CA ARG A 38 -20.23 -6.79 -16.59
C ARG A 38 -19.96 -5.53 -15.72
N GLY A 39 -18.76 -5.42 -15.14
CA GLY A 39 -18.28 -4.32 -14.30
C GLY A 39 -17.60 -3.15 -15.03
N GLY A 40 -17.43 -3.22 -16.35
CA GLY A 40 -16.95 -2.12 -17.18
C GLY A 40 -15.42 -2.00 -17.23
N GLU A 41 -14.94 -1.47 -18.35
CA GLU A 41 -13.54 -1.23 -18.71
C GLU A 41 -12.62 -0.92 -17.52
N THR A 42 -11.50 -1.64 -17.41
CA THR A 42 -10.47 -1.43 -16.40
C THR A 42 -9.11 -1.29 -17.07
N LEU A 43 -8.41 -0.18 -16.79
CA LEU A 43 -7.11 0.14 -17.37
C LEU A 43 -6.18 0.63 -16.25
N TYR A 44 -4.96 0.07 -16.18
CA TYR A 44 -4.00 0.33 -15.08
C TYR A 44 -4.58 0.10 -13.65
N GLY A 45 -5.50 -0.86 -13.50
CA GLY A 45 -6.20 -1.13 -12.24
C GLY A 45 -7.30 -0.13 -11.88
N ILE A 46 -7.52 0.90 -12.72
CA ILE A 46 -8.59 1.88 -12.56
C ILE A 46 -9.81 1.38 -13.32
N SER A 47 -10.90 1.06 -12.61
CA SER A 47 -12.16 0.62 -13.23
C SER A 47 -13.11 1.80 -13.49
N ARG A 48 -13.85 1.73 -14.60
CA ARG A 48 -14.84 2.76 -14.96
C ARG A 48 -15.94 2.88 -13.91
N ARG A 49 -16.28 1.79 -13.23
CA ARG A 49 -17.23 1.77 -12.12
C ARG A 49 -16.78 2.66 -10.94
N SER A 50 -15.52 2.56 -10.55
CA SER A 50 -14.96 3.37 -9.46
C SER A 50 -14.70 4.82 -9.90
N TYR A 51 -14.48 5.03 -11.19
CA TYR A 51 -14.15 6.33 -11.78
C TYR A 51 -15.01 6.66 -13.00
N PRO A 52 -16.33 6.90 -12.81
CA PRO A 52 -17.27 7.06 -13.93
C PRO A 52 -16.98 8.30 -14.79
N ASN A 53 -16.31 9.31 -14.21
CA ASN A 53 -16.00 10.58 -14.85
C ASN A 53 -14.66 10.58 -15.59
N ILE A 54 -13.93 9.46 -15.60
CA ILE A 54 -12.68 9.36 -16.35
C ILE A 54 -12.99 8.92 -17.78
N ASP A 55 -12.38 9.62 -18.73
CA ASP A 55 -12.32 9.16 -20.12
C ASP A 55 -11.16 8.17 -20.27
N PHE A 56 -11.50 6.92 -20.57
CA PHE A 56 -10.55 5.81 -20.67
C PHE A 56 -9.75 5.87 -21.97
N ASN A 57 -10.30 6.48 -23.03
CA ASN A 57 -9.59 6.66 -24.30
C ASN A 57 -8.36 7.56 -24.15
N THR A 58 -8.36 8.46 -23.15
CA THR A 58 -7.25 9.37 -22.87
C THR A 58 -6.53 9.05 -21.57
N LEU A 59 -6.85 7.94 -20.91
CA LEU A 59 -6.21 7.54 -19.65
C LEU A 59 -4.81 7.00 -19.94
N THR A 60 -3.79 7.75 -19.50
CA THR A 60 -2.39 7.34 -19.58
C THR A 60 -1.91 6.80 -18.24
N LEU A 61 -0.80 6.05 -18.25
CA LEU A 61 -0.17 5.56 -17.02
C LEU A 61 0.17 6.70 -16.04
N GLU A 62 0.60 7.86 -16.56
CA GLU A 62 0.88 9.04 -15.73
C GLU A 62 -0.39 9.66 -15.12
N LYS A 63 -1.54 9.62 -15.83
CA LYS A 63 -2.83 10.01 -15.25
C LYS A 63 -3.26 9.02 -14.15
N ALA A 64 -3.13 7.72 -14.41
CA ALA A 64 -3.39 6.67 -13.42
C ALA A 64 -2.52 6.87 -12.16
N LYS A 65 -1.22 7.12 -12.33
CA LYS A 65 -0.30 7.47 -11.24
C LYS A 65 -0.81 8.65 -10.42
N ARG A 66 -1.25 9.74 -11.05
CA ARG A 66 -1.83 10.87 -10.30
C ARG A 66 -3.09 10.51 -9.51
N ILE A 67 -3.93 9.64 -10.05
CA ILE A 67 -5.14 9.14 -9.36
C ILE A 67 -4.73 8.34 -8.12
N TYR A 68 -3.83 7.37 -8.28
CA TYR A 68 -3.33 6.57 -7.17
C TYR A 68 -2.70 7.42 -6.06
N HIS A 69 -1.91 8.42 -6.45
CA HIS A 69 -1.30 9.36 -5.51
C HIS A 69 -2.37 10.13 -4.72
N ARG A 70 -3.37 10.67 -5.41
CA ARG A 70 -4.44 11.48 -4.81
C ARG A 70 -5.32 10.65 -3.87
N ASP A 71 -5.77 9.49 -4.32
CA ASP A 71 -6.89 8.78 -3.70
C ASP A 71 -6.46 7.75 -2.66
N TYR A 72 -5.20 7.32 -2.70
CA TYR A 72 -4.66 6.35 -1.74
C TYR A 72 -3.44 6.89 -1.00
N TRP A 73 -2.38 7.27 -1.73
CA TRP A 73 -1.10 7.66 -1.09
C TRP A 73 -1.26 8.87 -0.16
N ARG A 74 -1.86 9.96 -0.66
CA ARG A 74 -2.10 11.17 0.14
C ARG A 74 -3.15 10.97 1.22
N VAL A 75 -4.21 10.21 0.94
CA VAL A 75 -5.26 9.92 1.92
C VAL A 75 -4.71 9.14 3.11
N CYS A 76 -3.82 8.18 2.85
CA CYS A 76 -3.10 7.45 3.89
C CYS A 76 -1.92 8.21 4.50
N ARG A 77 -1.63 9.44 4.03
CA ARG A 77 -0.49 10.26 4.48
C ARG A 77 0.83 9.47 4.42
N CYS A 78 1.03 8.70 3.35
CA CYS A 78 2.17 7.78 3.21
C CYS A 78 3.53 8.49 3.25
N ASP A 79 3.61 9.77 2.88
CA ASP A 79 4.86 10.57 2.98
C ASP A 79 5.34 10.78 4.42
N GLU A 80 4.48 10.53 5.43
CA GLU A 80 4.80 10.66 6.86
C GLU A 80 5.16 9.32 7.51
N LEU A 81 5.18 8.24 6.72
CA LEU A 81 5.52 6.90 7.19
C LEU A 81 6.96 6.55 6.80
N PRO A 82 7.64 5.66 7.55
CA PRO A 82 8.88 5.05 7.10
C PRO A 82 8.69 4.43 5.71
N ASN A 83 9.64 4.62 4.79
CA ASN A 83 9.53 4.26 3.37
C ASN A 83 8.99 2.83 3.14
N VAL A 84 9.50 1.86 3.89
CA VAL A 84 9.08 0.46 3.84
C VAL A 84 7.61 0.27 4.20
N LEU A 85 7.13 1.03 5.19
CA LEU A 85 5.75 0.98 5.66
C LEU A 85 4.82 1.76 4.72
N ALA A 86 5.29 2.89 4.17
CA ALA A 86 4.56 3.69 3.18
C ALA A 86 4.16 2.86 1.96
N ILE A 87 5.08 2.05 1.42
CA ILE A 87 4.81 1.14 0.29
C ILE A 87 3.75 0.10 0.68
N ALA A 88 3.90 -0.55 1.84
CA ALA A 88 2.99 -1.60 2.27
C ALA A 88 1.58 -1.08 2.61
N VAL A 89 1.48 0.09 3.24
CA VAL A 89 0.21 0.77 3.55
C VAL A 89 -0.48 1.21 2.28
N PHE A 90 0.27 1.74 1.31
CA PHE A 90 -0.28 2.10 0.01
C PHE A 90 -0.85 0.87 -0.73
N ASP A 91 -0.12 -0.25 -0.76
CA ASP A 91 -0.63 -1.51 -1.33
C ASP A 91 -1.93 -1.99 -0.65
N ALA A 92 -1.97 -1.91 0.68
CA ALA A 92 -3.16 -2.26 1.43
C ALA A 92 -4.32 -1.29 1.16
N ALA A 93 -4.05 -0.01 0.98
CA ALA A 93 -5.06 1.01 0.70
C ALA A 93 -5.72 0.79 -0.66
N VAL A 94 -4.93 0.41 -1.66
CA VAL A 94 -5.45 0.02 -2.98
C VAL A 94 -6.33 -1.24 -2.87
N ASN A 95 -5.90 -2.23 -2.10
CA ASN A 95 -6.61 -3.51 -2.01
C ASN A 95 -7.83 -3.49 -1.07
N HIS A 96 -7.82 -2.70 0.00
CA HIS A 96 -8.82 -2.73 1.07
C HIS A 96 -9.45 -1.38 1.40
N GLY A 97 -9.04 -0.32 0.71
CA GLY A 97 -9.41 1.06 1.01
C GLY A 97 -8.51 1.70 2.08
N PRO A 98 -8.32 3.05 2.02
CA PRO A 98 -7.42 3.78 2.92
C PRO A 98 -7.70 3.57 4.41
N ARG A 99 -8.98 3.61 4.81
CA ARG A 99 -9.37 3.47 6.22
C ARG A 99 -8.92 2.12 6.79
N MET A 100 -9.23 1.03 6.10
CA MET A 100 -8.87 -0.32 6.55
C MET A 100 -7.35 -0.51 6.59
N ALA A 101 -6.62 0.05 5.63
CA ALA A 101 -5.16 0.02 5.61
C ALA A 101 -4.56 0.65 6.86
N ILE A 102 -5.06 1.82 7.28
CA ILE A 102 -4.63 2.50 8.51
C ILE A 102 -5.08 1.76 9.76
N GLU A 103 -6.30 1.25 9.81
CA GLU A 103 -6.76 0.50 10.99
C GLU A 103 -5.93 -0.79 11.21
N MET A 104 -5.48 -1.48 10.14
CA MET A 104 -4.57 -2.61 10.27
C MET A 104 -3.21 -2.19 10.85
N LEU A 105 -2.72 -1.02 10.48
CA LEU A 105 -1.48 -0.45 11.00
C LEU A 105 -1.63 -0.13 12.48
N GLN A 106 -2.70 0.57 12.86
CA GLN A 106 -3.01 0.87 14.25
C GLN A 106 -3.11 -0.42 15.10
N ARG A 107 -3.70 -1.50 14.57
CA ARG A 107 -3.71 -2.80 15.27
C ARG A 107 -2.32 -3.45 15.39
N ALA A 108 -1.41 -3.19 14.45
CA ALA A 108 -0.03 -3.69 14.53
C ALA A 108 0.74 -3.00 15.68
N ILE A 109 0.60 -1.68 15.83
CA ILE A 109 1.21 -0.89 16.91
C ILE A 109 0.36 -0.79 18.19
N LYS A 110 -0.70 -1.60 18.31
CA LYS A 110 -1.64 -1.61 19.45
C LYS A 110 -2.27 -0.24 19.78
N ALA A 111 -2.43 0.62 18.77
CA ALA A 111 -3.19 1.86 18.87
C ALA A 111 -4.69 1.63 18.60
N LYS A 112 -5.52 2.62 18.94
CA LYS A 112 -6.96 2.62 18.64
C LYS A 112 -7.17 2.52 17.11
N PRO A 113 -7.92 1.54 16.60
CA PRO A 113 -8.10 1.35 15.17
C PRO A 113 -9.26 2.21 14.62
N ASP A 114 -9.09 3.52 14.60
CA ASP A 114 -10.09 4.47 14.08
C ASP A 114 -9.91 4.80 12.58
N GLY A 115 -8.82 4.34 11.97
CA GLY A 115 -8.51 4.54 10.56
C GLY A 115 -7.99 5.93 10.21
N ILE A 116 -7.61 6.72 11.22
CA ILE A 116 -7.09 8.08 11.07
C ILE A 116 -5.60 8.07 11.41
N LEU A 117 -4.73 8.39 10.44
CA LEU A 117 -3.32 8.58 10.71
C LEU A 117 -3.09 9.95 11.37
N GLY A 118 -3.27 10.02 12.68
CA GLY A 118 -3.07 11.21 13.50
C GLY A 118 -1.77 11.19 14.32
N PRO A 119 -1.48 12.27 15.07
CA PRO A 119 -0.24 12.39 15.86
C PRO A 119 0.00 11.23 16.83
N ILE A 120 -1.06 10.69 17.44
CA ILE A 120 -0.96 9.55 18.36
C ILE A 120 -0.46 8.29 17.64
N THR A 121 -0.97 8.03 16.43
CA THR A 121 -0.56 6.88 15.62
C THR A 121 0.87 7.06 15.13
N LEU A 122 1.23 8.26 14.64
CA LEU A 122 2.59 8.58 14.20
C LEU A 122 3.62 8.43 15.34
N ALA A 123 3.33 8.95 16.52
CA ALA A 123 4.21 8.81 17.68
C ALA A 123 4.37 7.35 18.13
N ALA A 124 3.33 6.52 17.97
CA ALA A 124 3.41 5.11 18.29
C ALA A 124 4.21 4.31 17.24
N ILE A 125 4.15 4.68 15.96
CA ILE A 125 5.03 4.15 14.90
C ILE A 125 6.48 4.47 15.23
N ASP A 126 6.76 5.74 15.52
CA ASP A 126 8.10 6.22 15.87
C ASP A 126 8.69 5.46 17.06
N ARG A 127 7.94 5.36 18.17
CA ARG A 127 8.34 4.56 19.32
C ARG A 127 8.58 3.09 18.96
N HIS A 128 7.76 2.47 18.11
CA HIS A 128 7.94 1.08 17.72
C HIS A 128 9.25 0.90 16.93
N THR A 129 9.49 1.79 15.96
CA THR A 129 10.68 1.78 15.11
C THR A 129 11.97 2.03 15.90
N HIS A 130 11.96 2.90 16.90
CA HIS A 130 13.14 3.22 17.70
C HIS A 130 13.38 2.30 18.91
N ALA A 131 12.32 1.75 19.54
CA ALA A 131 12.46 0.91 20.74
C ALA A 131 12.84 -0.54 20.43
N HIS A 132 12.49 -1.07 19.25
CA HIS A 132 12.72 -2.47 18.93
C HIS A 132 14.03 -2.65 18.16
N LYS A 133 14.96 -3.43 18.74
CA LYS A 133 16.26 -3.79 18.14
C LYS A 133 16.15 -4.38 16.71
N ASN A 134 14.97 -4.84 16.29
CA ASN A 134 14.73 -5.51 15.01
C ASN A 134 13.58 -4.91 14.16
N ASN A 135 13.11 -3.67 14.42
CA ASN A 135 12.07 -2.95 13.65
C ASN A 135 11.14 -3.85 12.80
N ASP A 136 10.31 -4.65 13.48
CA ASP A 136 9.49 -5.70 12.87
C ASP A 136 8.11 -5.21 12.40
N LEU A 137 7.89 -3.88 12.42
CA LEU A 137 6.58 -3.29 12.16
C LEU A 137 6.03 -3.62 10.77
N LEU A 138 6.89 -3.67 9.75
CA LEU A 138 6.48 -4.13 8.41
C LEU A 138 5.93 -5.55 8.46
N THR A 139 6.64 -6.46 9.13
CA THR A 139 6.24 -7.88 9.26
C THR A 139 4.94 -8.02 10.03
N LEU A 140 4.79 -7.30 11.15
CA LEU A 140 3.55 -7.27 11.93
C LEU A 140 2.39 -6.73 11.09
N TYR A 141 2.64 -5.68 10.29
CA TYR A 141 1.63 -5.12 9.39
C TYR A 141 1.18 -6.11 8.32
N LEU A 142 2.12 -6.80 7.66
CA LEU A 142 1.81 -7.84 6.67
C LEU A 142 1.06 -9.02 7.31
N ALA A 143 1.41 -9.41 8.53
CA ALA A 143 0.65 -10.43 9.29
C ALA A 143 -0.80 -9.98 9.58
N ARG A 144 -1.02 -8.69 9.91
CA ARG A 144 -2.38 -8.13 10.07
C ARG A 144 -3.16 -8.18 8.76
N ARG A 145 -2.52 -7.97 7.61
CA ARG A 145 -3.15 -8.16 6.29
C ARG A 145 -3.49 -9.62 6.01
N GLY A 146 -2.59 -10.56 6.30
CA GLY A 146 -2.88 -11.99 6.21
C GLY A 146 -4.10 -12.39 7.04
N ARG A 147 -4.19 -11.88 8.28
CA ARG A 147 -5.39 -12.07 9.13
C ARG A 147 -6.66 -11.46 8.54
N LYS A 148 -6.57 -10.33 7.82
CA LYS A 148 -7.72 -9.74 7.12
C LYS A 148 -8.20 -10.65 5.99
N TYR A 149 -7.31 -11.25 5.20
CA TYR A 149 -7.70 -12.25 4.20
C TYR A 149 -8.37 -13.46 4.81
N ALA A 150 -7.80 -14.02 5.88
CA ALA A 150 -8.43 -15.12 6.62
C ALA A 150 -9.85 -14.74 7.07
N ARG A 151 -10.07 -13.51 7.53
CA ARG A 151 -11.40 -13.04 7.93
C ARG A 151 -12.37 -12.84 6.75
N ILE A 152 -11.88 -12.48 5.56
CA ILE A 152 -12.71 -12.46 4.35
C ILE A 152 -13.20 -13.88 4.04
N VAL A 153 -12.29 -14.86 4.05
CA VAL A 153 -12.63 -16.27 3.79
C VAL A 153 -13.56 -16.84 4.86
N MET A 154 -13.37 -16.53 6.14
CA MET A 154 -14.28 -16.97 7.20
C MET A 154 -15.68 -16.36 7.08
N ASN A 155 -15.80 -15.18 6.48
CA ASN A 155 -17.11 -14.54 6.25
C ASN A 155 -17.79 -15.05 4.96
N ASP A 156 -17.00 -15.44 3.97
CA ASP A 156 -17.45 -16.02 2.70
C ASP A 156 -16.42 -17.05 2.22
N HIS A 157 -16.71 -18.32 2.46
CA HIS A 157 -15.81 -19.42 2.13
C HIS A 157 -15.56 -19.57 0.61
N SER A 158 -16.45 -19.04 -0.24
CA SER A 158 -16.24 -19.07 -1.70
C SER A 158 -14.97 -18.31 -2.10
N GLN A 159 -14.53 -17.35 -1.29
CA GLN A 159 -13.33 -16.56 -1.51
C GLN A 159 -12.02 -17.35 -1.28
N ALA A 160 -12.07 -18.55 -0.70
CA ALA A 160 -10.89 -19.35 -0.41
C ALA A 160 -10.01 -19.62 -1.65
N ILE A 161 -10.63 -19.67 -2.84
CA ILE A 161 -9.95 -19.84 -4.13
C ILE A 161 -8.90 -18.75 -4.40
N PHE A 162 -9.06 -17.55 -3.85
CA PHE A 162 -8.15 -16.43 -4.05
C PHE A 162 -7.05 -16.32 -2.98
N LEU A 163 -7.18 -17.07 -1.87
CA LEU A 163 -6.34 -16.89 -0.68
C LEU A 163 -4.85 -17.10 -0.97
N LEU A 164 -4.50 -18.11 -1.77
CA LEU A 164 -3.10 -18.36 -2.15
C LEU A 164 -2.52 -17.16 -2.92
N GLY A 165 -3.27 -16.59 -3.86
CA GLY A 165 -2.86 -15.40 -4.61
C GLY A 165 -2.67 -14.19 -3.70
N TRP A 166 -3.57 -13.99 -2.74
CA TRP A 166 -3.47 -12.89 -1.77
C TRP A 166 -2.25 -13.03 -0.84
N MET A 167 -1.98 -14.24 -0.35
CA MET A 167 -0.79 -14.50 0.48
C MET A 167 0.50 -14.35 -0.32
N HIS A 168 0.52 -14.82 -1.57
CA HIS A 168 1.64 -14.64 -2.48
C HIS A 168 1.91 -13.16 -2.78
N ARG A 169 0.88 -12.31 -2.87
CA ARG A 169 1.05 -10.85 -2.96
C ARG A 169 1.81 -10.30 -1.76
N LEU A 170 1.49 -10.74 -0.53
CA LEU A 170 2.18 -10.25 0.67
C LEU A 170 3.65 -10.65 0.70
N THR A 171 3.98 -11.88 0.30
CA THR A 171 5.37 -12.36 0.28
C THR A 171 6.19 -11.65 -0.81
N LYS A 172 5.62 -11.43 -2.00
CA LYS A 172 6.26 -10.64 -3.06
C LYS A 172 6.40 -9.17 -2.67
N LEU A 173 5.39 -8.58 -2.04
CA LEU A 173 5.43 -7.20 -1.53
C LEU A 173 6.56 -7.06 -0.52
N GLN A 174 6.67 -8.01 0.40
CA GLN A 174 7.77 -8.07 1.34
C GLN A 174 9.09 -8.05 0.56
N LEU A 175 9.35 -9.06 -0.27
CA LEU A 175 10.60 -9.14 -1.05
C LEU A 175 10.92 -7.84 -1.82
N ALA A 176 9.95 -7.24 -2.50
CA ALA A 176 10.12 -6.00 -3.26
C ALA A 176 10.51 -4.80 -2.38
N VAL A 177 9.88 -4.66 -1.21
CA VAL A 177 10.27 -3.65 -0.21
C VAL A 177 11.68 -3.91 0.30
N TYR A 178 12.05 -5.17 0.54
CA TYR A 178 13.39 -5.53 0.98
C TYR A 178 14.46 -5.14 -0.07
N GLN A 179 14.19 -5.46 -1.33
CA GLN A 179 15.08 -5.11 -2.45
C GLN A 179 15.19 -3.60 -2.66
N ALA A 180 14.08 -2.86 -2.53
CA ALA A 180 14.08 -1.40 -2.62
C ALA A 180 14.90 -0.77 -1.48
N ALA A 181 14.70 -1.23 -0.23
CA ALA A 181 15.45 -0.74 0.91
C ALA A 181 16.97 -0.92 0.72
N ASN A 182 17.40 -2.08 0.21
CA ASN A 182 18.82 -2.33 -0.09
C ASN A 182 19.33 -1.44 -1.24
N ARG A 183 18.56 -1.32 -2.34
CA ARG A 183 18.94 -0.51 -3.51
C ARG A 183 19.13 0.97 -3.15
N TYR A 184 18.27 1.52 -2.29
CA TYR A 184 18.25 2.93 -1.93
C TYR A 184 18.93 3.22 -0.58
N GLY A 185 19.56 2.22 0.05
CA GLY A 185 20.30 2.40 1.30
C GLY A 185 19.45 2.85 2.49
N TRP A 186 18.18 2.43 2.58
CA TRP A 186 17.31 2.82 3.70
C TRP A 186 17.79 2.16 5.01
N GLN A 187 18.42 2.95 5.87
CA GLN A 187 18.89 2.52 7.18
C GLN A 187 17.71 2.32 8.15
N GLY A 188 17.93 1.56 9.24
CA GLY A 188 16.95 1.48 10.32
C GLY A 188 15.92 0.34 10.23
N TRP A 189 15.81 -0.36 9.09
CA TRP A 189 14.81 -1.42 8.89
C TRP A 189 15.38 -2.85 8.84
N GLN A 190 16.69 -3.02 8.62
CA GLN A 190 17.32 -4.33 8.70
C GLN A 190 17.45 -4.79 10.17
N PRO A 191 17.31 -6.10 10.45
CA PRO A 191 17.68 -6.67 11.76
C PRO A 191 19.14 -6.35 12.08
N ASN A 192 19.47 -6.14 13.36
CA ASN A 192 20.83 -5.77 13.79
C ASN A 192 21.91 -6.76 13.31
N SER A 193 21.58 -8.03 13.06
CA SER A 193 22.51 -9.03 12.51
C SER A 193 23.00 -8.69 11.11
N ALA A 194 22.17 -8.07 10.26
CA ALA A 194 22.54 -7.69 8.90
C ALA A 194 23.44 -6.43 8.87
N ARG A 195 23.34 -5.54 9.87
CA ARG A 195 24.20 -4.34 9.96
C ARG A 195 25.65 -4.67 10.30
N ARG A 196 25.90 -5.79 10.99
CA ARG A 196 27.25 -6.25 11.37
C ARG A 196 28.01 -6.96 10.26
N ALA A 197 27.33 -7.40 9.19
CA ALA A 197 27.96 -8.08 8.05
C ALA A 197 28.36 -7.11 6.92
N ALA A 198 27.91 -5.85 6.99
CA ALA A 198 28.17 -4.81 5.99
C ALA A 198 29.14 -3.71 6.48
N ALA A 199 29.73 -3.90 7.67
CA ALA A 199 30.75 -3.06 8.28
C ALA A 199 32.02 -3.90 8.49
#